data_AF-A0A8J1LUH9-F1
#
_entry.id   AF-A0A8J1LUH9-F1
#
_cell.length_a   1.000
_cell.length_b   1.000
_cell.length_c   1.000
_cell.angle_alpha   90.00
_cell.angle_beta   90.00
_cell.angle_gamma   90.00
#
_symmetry.space_group_name_H-M   'P 1'
#
loop_
_entity.id
_entity.type
_entity.pdbx_description
1 polymer ?
#
loop_
_entity_poly.entity_id
_entity_poly.type
_entity_poly.pdbx_seq_one_letter_code
_entity_poly.pdbx_strand_id
1 'polypeptide(L)'
;MYKVEIGKSILDVKKGDITKETTDAIVNLNNKTLDQDYGISKDILTAAGNSVREECIRLGKQPHSNFVVTGAGNLRCKKIIHLIDAVNKDKIVAEVKEVLKACDQHNIQSITIPAIGTGNANIGAKTSLELIMTGIEEYALGTATSCISQIHIIAYKENIYQEYIKAFEIRISGNQKYNLYLKLYGKDVTLIKGDITDQDTECIVNLTNQSLNQNCGVSAAILSAAGSGVKDECNKLAPITADQMVLTSGGNMKCKKILHLIGPTNSKAMVPALEKILEECVKHSIKTMALPAIGTGMAAMDPSDSISGIIGGLIQHFEKVTHTSLTKICIIAFTDKVYQEFSQAFKTKSFEIQESEPYSENNIEAIFRNPPTWTDMGTDEYKIIELSNSSTEFKDIEKKFLESAQSYKCKVIKIERVQNVKLWRSFSVRKLFVDSRYPNERNCKLLFHGTSIETVTDILYNGFNRSYSGKNGRYGRSSAK
;
A
#
# COMPACT_ATOMS: atom_id res chain seq x y z
N MET A 1 -13.91 -3.91 1.31
CA MET A 1 -13.72 -3.97 2.78
C MET A 1 -12.61 -3.00 3.12
N TYR A 2 -12.90 -2.04 3.99
CA TYR A 2 -11.96 -0.95 4.28
C TYR A 2 -11.03 -1.32 5.41
N LYS A 3 -9.79 -0.85 5.29
CA LYS A 3 -8.78 -0.93 6.34
C LYS A 3 -8.67 0.43 7.01
N VAL A 4 -8.31 0.43 8.28
CA VAL A 4 -8.01 1.66 9.04
C VAL A 4 -6.64 1.56 9.66
N GLU A 5 -5.93 2.68 9.72
CA GLU A 5 -4.74 2.82 10.55
C GLU A 5 -5.17 3.25 11.96
N ILE A 6 -4.70 2.54 12.98
CA ILE A 6 -4.82 2.88 14.40
C ILE A 6 -3.43 2.80 15.05
N GLY A 7 -2.94 3.93 15.55
CA GLY A 7 -1.54 4.04 15.97
C GLY A 7 -0.60 3.70 14.82
N LYS A 8 0.17 2.60 14.94
CA LYS A 8 1.08 2.10 13.89
C LYS A 8 0.54 0.87 13.16
N SER A 9 -0.61 0.35 13.56
CA SER A 9 -1.17 -0.89 13.04
C SER A 9 -2.26 -0.61 12.02
N ILE A 10 -2.31 -1.42 10.98
CA ILE A 10 -3.45 -1.46 10.06
C ILE A 10 -4.42 -2.54 10.53
N LEU A 11 -5.69 -2.17 10.65
CA LEU A 11 -6.77 -2.99 11.15
C LEU A 11 -7.83 -3.18 10.07
N ASP A 12 -8.33 -4.39 9.91
CA ASP A 12 -9.52 -4.69 9.13
C ASP A 12 -10.37 -5.82 9.72
N VAL A 13 -11.59 -5.94 9.22
CA VAL A 13 -12.58 -6.94 9.62
C VAL A 13 -12.90 -7.81 8.41
N LYS A 14 -12.51 -9.09 8.45
CA LYS A 14 -12.62 -10.03 7.33
C LYS A 14 -13.67 -11.11 7.55
N LYS A 15 -14.27 -11.56 6.44
CA LYS A 15 -14.97 -12.85 6.40
C LYS A 15 -13.96 -13.93 6.05
N GLY A 16 -13.90 -15.00 6.82
CA GLY A 16 -13.06 -16.14 6.44
C GLY A 16 -12.87 -17.20 7.52
N ASP A 17 -12.13 -18.22 7.15
CA ASP A 17 -11.71 -19.32 8.02
C ASP A 17 -10.32 -19.01 8.59
N ILE A 18 -10.24 -18.88 9.91
CA ILE A 18 -8.99 -18.54 10.61
C ILE A 18 -7.87 -19.56 10.35
N THR A 19 -8.21 -20.82 10.01
CA THR A 19 -7.21 -21.86 9.72
C THR A 19 -6.48 -21.64 8.40
N LYS A 20 -6.97 -20.73 7.56
CA LYS A 20 -6.39 -20.35 6.26
C LYS A 20 -5.58 -19.07 6.30
N GLU A 21 -5.57 -18.37 7.43
CA GLU A 21 -4.88 -17.10 7.60
C GLU A 21 -3.36 -17.25 7.56
N THR A 22 -2.69 -16.24 7.03
CA THR A 22 -1.24 -16.22 6.77
C THR A 22 -0.49 -15.18 7.61
N THR A 23 -1.16 -14.59 8.60
CA THR A 23 -0.54 -13.71 9.59
C THR A 23 0.52 -14.46 10.40
N ASP A 24 1.43 -13.74 11.05
CA ASP A 24 2.48 -14.34 11.88
C ASP A 24 1.89 -15.19 13.00
N ALA A 25 0.74 -14.80 13.54
CA ALA A 25 0.01 -15.59 14.51
C ALA A 25 -1.50 -15.53 14.33
N ILE A 26 -2.18 -16.56 14.83
CA ILE A 26 -3.64 -16.57 15.01
C ILE A 26 -4.00 -16.76 16.48
N VAL A 27 -5.16 -16.25 16.88
CA VAL A 27 -5.71 -16.48 18.22
C VAL A 27 -6.62 -17.71 18.20
N ASN A 28 -6.36 -18.66 19.09
CA ASN A 28 -7.26 -19.77 19.39
C ASN A 28 -7.99 -19.50 20.72
N LEU A 29 -9.29 -19.78 20.78
CA LEU A 29 -10.08 -19.68 22.02
C LEU A 29 -10.23 -21.08 22.63
N ASN A 30 -9.56 -21.31 23.76
CA ASN A 30 -9.41 -22.65 24.35
C ASN A 30 -9.85 -22.66 25.82
N ASN A 31 -9.97 -23.87 26.38
CA ASN A 31 -10.23 -24.09 27.81
C ASN A 31 -8.91 -24.09 28.61
N LYS A 32 -8.99 -24.15 29.94
CA LYS A 32 -7.81 -24.18 30.83
C LYS A 32 -6.87 -25.35 30.58
N THR A 33 -7.39 -26.48 30.11
CA THR A 33 -6.61 -27.71 29.86
C THR A 33 -6.00 -27.76 28.46
N LEU A 34 -6.25 -26.73 27.64
CA LEU A 34 -5.84 -26.60 26.24
C LEU A 34 -6.29 -27.75 25.31
N ASP A 35 -7.29 -28.52 25.72
CA ASP A 35 -7.78 -29.72 25.02
C ASP A 35 -9.18 -29.54 24.41
N GLN A 36 -9.67 -28.29 24.33
CA GLN A 36 -11.01 -28.01 23.79
C GLN A 36 -11.16 -28.54 22.36
N ASP A 37 -12.15 -29.43 22.19
CA ASP A 37 -12.42 -30.18 20.96
C ASP A 37 -13.72 -29.75 20.26
N TYR A 38 -14.21 -28.55 20.57
CA TYR A 38 -15.37 -27.93 19.92
C TYR A 38 -15.08 -26.50 19.45
N GLY A 39 -15.97 -25.99 18.59
CA GLY A 39 -15.89 -24.65 18.03
C GLY A 39 -14.57 -24.39 17.29
N ILE A 40 -14.13 -23.13 17.32
CA ILE A 40 -12.92 -22.69 16.62
C ILE A 40 -11.65 -23.44 17.05
N SER A 41 -11.55 -23.85 18.33
CA SER A 41 -10.39 -24.61 18.81
C SER A 41 -10.28 -25.97 18.16
N LYS A 42 -11.41 -26.66 17.95
CA LYS A 42 -11.42 -27.94 17.23
C LYS A 42 -10.83 -27.76 15.84
N ASP A 43 -11.29 -26.75 15.12
CA ASP A 43 -10.92 -26.51 13.73
C ASP A 43 -9.42 -26.14 13.64
N ILE A 44 -8.95 -25.23 14.50
CA ILE A 44 -7.54 -24.85 14.59
C ILE A 44 -6.65 -26.04 14.95
N LEU A 45 -6.97 -26.79 16.01
CA LEU A 45 -6.13 -27.93 16.44
C LEU A 45 -6.16 -29.09 15.45
N THR A 46 -7.24 -29.25 14.69
CA THR A 46 -7.32 -30.24 13.61
C THR A 46 -6.45 -29.83 12.44
N ALA A 47 -6.53 -28.57 12.02
CA ALA A 47 -5.72 -28.03 10.94
C ALA A 47 -4.22 -27.96 11.29
N ALA A 48 -3.88 -27.64 12.54
CA ALA A 48 -2.50 -27.56 13.02
C ALA A 48 -1.81 -28.94 13.13
N GLY A 49 -2.57 -30.01 13.38
CA GLY A 49 -2.07 -31.37 13.48
C GLY A 49 -1.57 -31.77 14.88
N ASN A 50 -1.08 -33.00 14.99
CA ASN A 50 -0.79 -33.63 16.29
C ASN A 50 0.34 -32.97 17.09
N SER A 51 1.33 -32.38 16.43
CA SER A 51 2.45 -31.70 17.10
C SER A 51 1.98 -30.57 18.04
N VAL A 52 1.01 -29.77 17.58
CA VAL A 52 0.42 -28.69 18.40
C VAL A 52 -0.45 -29.27 19.51
N ARG A 53 -1.19 -30.37 19.25
CA ARG A 53 -2.01 -31.02 20.28
C ARG A 53 -1.16 -31.55 21.42
N GLU A 54 -0.05 -32.22 21.11
CA GLU A 54 0.90 -32.71 22.10
C GLU A 54 1.55 -31.57 22.90
N GLU A 55 1.90 -30.47 22.23
CA GLU A 55 2.41 -29.26 22.87
C GLU A 55 1.36 -28.66 23.84
N CYS A 56 0.10 -28.54 23.41
CA CYS A 56 -1.02 -28.10 24.23
C CYS A 56 -1.22 -29.01 25.46
N ILE A 57 -1.23 -30.33 25.29
CA ILE A 57 -1.40 -31.29 26.39
C ILE A 57 -0.29 -31.13 27.43
N ARG A 58 0.95 -30.89 26.98
CA ARG A 58 2.10 -30.67 27.87
C ARG A 58 1.99 -29.35 28.63
N LEU A 59 1.54 -28.28 27.97
CA LEU A 59 1.43 -26.94 28.55
C LEU A 59 0.20 -26.78 29.45
N GLY A 60 -0.94 -27.38 29.09
CA GLY A 60 -2.19 -27.33 29.87
C GLY A 60 -2.13 -28.09 31.20
N LYS A 61 -1.10 -28.91 31.41
CA LYS A 61 -0.79 -29.56 32.70
C LYS A 61 0.05 -28.68 33.64
N GLN A 62 0.55 -27.55 33.16
CA GLN A 62 1.43 -26.65 33.91
C GLN A 62 0.66 -25.40 34.33
N PRO A 63 1.06 -24.72 35.42
CA PRO A 63 0.55 -23.38 35.70
C PRO A 63 0.90 -22.42 34.56
N HIS A 64 -0.10 -21.71 34.04
CA HIS A 64 0.07 -20.72 32.99
C HIS A 64 -0.83 -19.50 33.27
N SER A 65 -0.55 -18.40 32.55
CA SER A 65 -1.40 -17.21 32.56
C SER A 65 -2.71 -17.47 31.80
N ASN A 66 -3.44 -16.39 31.48
CA ASN A 66 -4.68 -16.47 30.68
C ASN A 66 -4.41 -16.74 29.19
N PHE A 67 -3.16 -16.91 28.76
CA PHE A 67 -2.83 -17.35 27.42
C PHE A 67 -1.61 -18.28 27.39
N VAL A 68 -1.50 -19.08 26.33
CA VAL A 68 -0.33 -19.92 26.04
C VAL A 68 0.05 -19.77 24.57
N VAL A 69 1.35 -19.73 24.26
CA VAL A 69 1.85 -19.62 22.88
C VAL A 69 2.51 -20.92 22.46
N THR A 70 2.11 -21.47 21.31
CA THR A 70 2.64 -22.72 20.74
C THR A 70 3.21 -22.52 19.34
N GLY A 71 3.83 -23.55 18.78
CA GLY A 71 4.08 -23.63 17.34
C GLY A 71 2.77 -23.71 16.53
N ALA A 72 2.85 -23.44 15.23
CA ALA A 72 1.67 -23.47 14.35
C ALA A 72 1.37 -24.83 13.69
N GLY A 73 2.30 -25.79 13.78
CA GLY A 73 2.18 -27.09 13.13
C GLY A 73 2.02 -26.93 11.61
N ASN A 74 0.95 -27.49 11.05
CA ASN A 74 0.64 -27.45 9.61
C ASN A 74 -0.08 -26.17 9.15
N LEU A 75 -0.36 -25.22 10.04
CA LEU A 75 -0.95 -23.94 9.65
C LEU A 75 0.05 -23.06 8.90
N ARG A 76 -0.46 -22.06 8.17
CA ARG A 76 0.36 -21.11 7.41
C ARG A 76 0.94 -19.97 8.26
N CYS A 77 0.43 -19.78 9.48
CA CYS A 77 0.99 -18.85 10.46
C CYS A 77 2.25 -19.45 11.13
N LYS A 78 2.95 -18.64 11.94
CA LYS A 78 4.17 -19.08 12.66
C LYS A 78 3.87 -19.53 14.09
N LYS A 79 2.86 -18.94 14.72
CA LYS A 79 2.49 -19.17 16.12
C LYS A 79 0.97 -19.22 16.32
N ILE A 80 0.54 -19.91 17.35
CA ILE A 80 -0.85 -19.87 17.83
C ILE A 80 -0.83 -19.29 19.25
N ILE A 81 -1.64 -18.26 19.49
CA ILE A 81 -1.88 -17.71 20.83
C ILE A 81 -3.20 -18.31 21.33
N HIS A 82 -3.12 -19.26 22.24
CA HIS A 82 -4.27 -19.88 22.89
C HIS A 82 -4.74 -19.01 24.04
N LEU A 83 -5.79 -18.23 23.80
CA LEU A 83 -6.47 -17.44 24.81
C LEU A 83 -7.44 -18.36 25.58
N ILE A 84 -7.32 -18.36 26.91
CA ILE A 84 -8.01 -19.30 27.79
C ILE A 84 -9.25 -18.65 28.40
N ASP A 85 -10.37 -19.38 28.43
CA ASP A 85 -11.62 -18.98 29.08
C ASP A 85 -12.20 -17.63 28.61
N ALA A 86 -12.06 -17.32 27.31
CA ALA A 86 -12.60 -16.13 26.66
C ALA A 86 -14.13 -16.18 26.47
N VAL A 87 -14.85 -16.34 27.58
CA VAL A 87 -16.31 -16.52 27.63
C VAL A 87 -17.04 -15.40 28.38
N ASN A 88 -16.30 -14.56 29.11
CA ASN A 88 -16.88 -13.45 29.87
C ASN A 88 -16.70 -12.13 29.11
N LYS A 89 -17.82 -11.49 28.75
CA LYS A 89 -17.84 -10.17 28.10
C LYS A 89 -17.01 -9.12 28.83
N ASP A 90 -16.97 -9.16 30.17
CA ASP A 90 -16.28 -8.17 30.99
C ASP A 90 -14.75 -8.34 30.94
N LYS A 91 -14.26 -9.45 30.38
CA LYS A 91 -12.82 -9.76 30.27
C LYS A 91 -12.24 -9.57 28.87
N ILE A 92 -13.08 -9.54 27.82
CA ILE A 92 -12.62 -9.51 26.42
C ILE A 92 -11.62 -8.38 26.15
N VAL A 93 -11.84 -7.17 26.71
CA VAL A 93 -10.92 -6.04 26.53
C VAL A 93 -9.53 -6.35 27.10
N ALA A 94 -9.47 -6.88 28.33
CA ALA A 94 -8.20 -7.24 28.97
C ALA A 94 -7.51 -8.42 28.26
N GLU A 95 -8.28 -9.40 27.83
CA GLU A 95 -7.81 -10.56 27.08
C GLU A 95 -7.18 -10.18 25.74
N VAL A 96 -7.83 -9.29 24.98
CA VAL A 96 -7.27 -8.76 23.71
C VAL A 96 -5.97 -8.01 23.96
N LYS A 97 -5.88 -7.22 25.04
CA LYS A 97 -4.63 -6.52 25.40
C LYS A 97 -3.50 -7.50 25.76
N GLU A 98 -3.79 -8.58 26.47
CA GLU A 98 -2.79 -9.62 26.77
C GLU A 98 -2.35 -10.37 25.50
N VAL A 99 -3.25 -10.62 24.54
CA VAL A 99 -2.88 -11.16 23.22
C VAL A 99 -1.91 -10.23 22.49
N LEU A 100 -2.21 -8.93 22.42
CA LEU A 100 -1.34 -7.96 21.73
C LEU A 100 0.00 -7.79 22.46
N LYS A 101 0.01 -7.86 23.79
CA LYS A 101 1.24 -7.90 24.60
C LYS A 101 2.08 -9.14 24.30
N ALA A 102 1.45 -10.31 24.18
CA ALA A 102 2.13 -11.53 23.77
C ALA A 102 2.74 -11.37 22.36
N CYS A 103 2.03 -10.70 21.44
CA CYS A 103 2.58 -10.43 20.11
C CYS A 103 3.90 -9.65 20.20
N ASP A 104 3.95 -8.58 20.98
CA ASP A 104 5.17 -7.79 21.16
C ASP A 104 6.31 -8.59 21.82
N GLN A 105 5.99 -9.40 22.84
CA GLN A 105 6.98 -10.27 23.52
C GLN A 105 7.59 -11.32 22.59
N HIS A 106 6.86 -11.73 21.57
CA HIS A 106 7.26 -12.77 20.62
C HIS A 106 7.62 -12.23 19.23
N ASN A 107 7.76 -10.90 19.06
CA ASN A 107 8.06 -10.24 17.78
C ASN A 107 7.07 -10.62 16.65
N ILE A 108 5.79 -10.78 16.98
CA ILE A 108 4.70 -11.04 16.03
C ILE A 108 4.25 -9.71 15.45
N GLN A 109 4.40 -9.53 14.13
CA GLN A 109 4.07 -8.26 13.45
C GLN A 109 2.65 -8.25 12.87
N SER A 110 2.05 -9.43 12.70
CA SER A 110 0.70 -9.59 12.16
C SER A 110 -0.09 -10.66 12.91
N ILE A 111 -1.33 -10.35 13.31
CA ILE A 111 -2.17 -11.21 14.14
C ILE A 111 -3.59 -11.29 13.58
N THR A 112 -4.18 -12.49 13.56
CA THR A 112 -5.62 -12.66 13.30
C THR A 112 -6.37 -13.05 14.57
N ILE A 113 -7.37 -12.23 14.93
CA ILE A 113 -8.24 -12.39 16.10
C ILE A 113 -9.62 -12.86 15.61
N PRO A 114 -10.17 -13.98 16.10
CA PRO A 114 -11.50 -14.44 15.72
C PRO A 114 -12.62 -13.63 16.38
N ALA A 115 -13.85 -13.86 15.95
CA ALA A 115 -15.03 -13.37 16.65
C ALA A 115 -15.13 -13.98 18.07
N ILE A 116 -14.71 -13.22 19.09
CA ILE A 116 -14.61 -13.69 20.47
C ILE A 116 -15.99 -13.72 21.13
N GLY A 117 -16.41 -14.89 21.61
CA GLY A 117 -17.64 -15.04 22.40
C GLY A 117 -18.95 -15.10 21.60
N THR A 118 -18.92 -14.99 20.26
CA THR A 118 -20.12 -15.08 19.40
C THR A 118 -20.61 -16.52 19.17
N GLY A 119 -19.95 -17.50 19.80
CA GLY A 119 -20.33 -18.92 19.79
C GLY A 119 -21.03 -19.31 21.09
N ASN A 120 -20.46 -20.27 21.82
CA ASN A 120 -21.06 -20.84 23.03
C ASN A 120 -21.26 -19.83 24.17
N ALA A 121 -20.50 -18.73 24.20
CA ALA A 121 -20.67 -17.68 25.20
C ALA A 121 -21.88 -16.75 24.93
N ASN A 122 -22.54 -16.89 23.77
CA ASN A 122 -23.75 -16.17 23.39
C ASN A 122 -23.65 -14.63 23.52
N ILE A 123 -22.48 -14.07 23.22
CA ILE A 123 -22.26 -12.62 23.16
C ILE A 123 -22.70 -12.13 21.78
N GLY A 124 -23.56 -11.10 21.74
CA GLY A 124 -24.01 -10.50 20.49
C GLY A 124 -22.84 -10.00 19.63
N ALA A 125 -22.93 -10.15 18.31
CA ALA A 125 -21.83 -9.86 17.41
C ALA A 125 -21.35 -8.40 17.51
N LYS A 126 -22.27 -7.44 17.55
CA LYS A 126 -21.97 -6.03 17.79
C LYS A 126 -21.14 -5.83 19.08
N THR A 127 -21.61 -6.34 20.21
CA THR A 127 -20.94 -6.20 21.52
C THR A 127 -19.55 -6.84 21.50
N SER A 128 -19.44 -8.02 20.91
CA SER A 128 -18.16 -8.71 20.75
C SER A 128 -17.15 -7.86 19.98
N LEU A 129 -17.52 -7.30 18.82
CA LEU A 129 -16.65 -6.42 18.07
C LEU A 129 -16.29 -5.16 18.86
N GLU A 130 -17.24 -4.50 19.51
CA GLU A 130 -16.99 -3.28 20.30
C GLU A 130 -15.94 -3.53 21.40
N LEU A 131 -16.00 -4.68 22.07
CA LEU A 131 -15.02 -5.06 23.10
C LEU A 131 -13.65 -5.38 22.51
N ILE A 132 -13.60 -6.12 21.38
CA ILE A 132 -12.33 -6.39 20.68
C ILE A 132 -11.67 -5.09 20.25
N MET A 133 -12.44 -4.20 19.60
CA MET A 133 -11.99 -2.89 19.14
C MET A 133 -11.49 -2.03 20.31
N THR A 134 -12.18 -2.05 21.46
CA THR A 134 -11.75 -1.32 22.65
C THR A 134 -10.41 -1.82 23.18
N GLY A 135 -10.20 -3.14 23.22
CA GLY A 135 -8.91 -3.73 23.60
C GLY A 135 -7.78 -3.34 22.64
N ILE A 136 -8.04 -3.36 21.33
CA ILE A 136 -7.09 -2.92 20.30
C ILE A 136 -6.78 -1.42 20.46
N GLU A 137 -7.79 -0.57 20.64
CA GLU A 137 -7.63 0.87 20.82
C GLU A 137 -6.76 1.20 22.04
N GLU A 138 -7.08 0.64 23.20
CA GLU A 138 -6.33 0.88 24.44
C GLU A 138 -4.87 0.45 24.30
N TYR A 139 -4.62 -0.68 23.63
CA TYR A 139 -3.26 -1.18 23.44
C TYR A 139 -2.47 -0.35 22.42
N ALA A 140 -3.02 -0.18 21.22
CA ALA A 140 -2.34 0.46 20.09
C ALA A 140 -2.05 1.95 20.34
N LEU A 141 -2.93 2.64 21.08
CA LEU A 141 -2.75 4.05 21.43
C LEU A 141 -1.96 4.23 22.74
N GLY A 142 -1.98 3.24 23.64
CA GLY A 142 -1.24 3.28 24.90
C GLY A 142 0.22 2.81 24.80
N THR A 143 0.60 2.14 23.70
CA THR A 143 1.91 1.48 23.55
C THR A 143 2.71 2.07 22.39
N ALA A 144 3.68 2.92 22.68
CA ALA A 144 4.47 3.61 21.64
C ALA A 144 5.41 2.69 20.83
N THR A 145 5.81 1.54 21.39
CA THR A 145 6.87 0.66 20.86
C THR A 145 6.37 -0.71 20.36
N SER A 146 5.07 -0.88 20.11
CA SER A 146 4.55 -2.15 19.58
C SER A 146 5.14 -2.48 18.19
N CYS A 147 5.46 -3.75 17.97
CA CYS A 147 5.92 -4.27 16.67
C CYS A 147 4.77 -4.67 15.75
N ILE A 148 3.53 -4.64 16.24
CA ILE A 148 2.34 -5.07 15.50
C ILE A 148 2.01 -4.05 14.42
N SER A 149 2.13 -4.45 13.17
CA SER A 149 1.84 -3.62 11.99
C SER A 149 0.51 -3.98 11.34
N GLN A 150 -0.02 -5.19 11.54
CA GLN A 150 -1.29 -5.65 10.95
C GLN A 150 -2.13 -6.42 11.98
N ILE A 151 -3.43 -6.12 12.03
CA ILE A 151 -4.42 -6.80 12.86
C ILE A 151 -5.61 -7.14 11.99
N HIS A 152 -6.00 -8.41 11.96
CA HIS A 152 -7.21 -8.87 11.27
C HIS A 152 -8.22 -9.36 12.31
N ILE A 153 -9.45 -8.86 12.26
CA ILE A 153 -10.57 -9.45 12.99
C ILE A 153 -11.33 -10.32 12.01
N ILE A 154 -11.46 -11.62 12.27
CA ILE A 154 -12.08 -12.57 11.35
C ILE A 154 -13.40 -13.14 11.89
N ALA A 155 -14.43 -13.09 11.07
CA ALA A 155 -15.72 -13.72 11.33
C ALA A 155 -16.03 -14.77 10.25
N TYR A 156 -16.26 -16.01 10.67
CA TYR A 156 -16.54 -17.11 9.73
C TYR A 156 -17.98 -17.10 9.21
N LYS A 157 -18.96 -16.96 10.11
CA LYS A 157 -20.39 -17.00 9.77
C LYS A 157 -20.83 -15.69 9.11
N GLU A 158 -21.60 -15.79 8.03
CA GLU A 158 -22.08 -14.64 7.25
C GLU A 158 -22.83 -13.60 8.10
N ASN A 159 -23.79 -14.05 8.92
CA ASN A 159 -24.58 -13.15 9.75
C ASN A 159 -23.72 -12.37 10.78
N ILE A 160 -22.75 -13.05 11.40
CA ILE A 160 -21.81 -12.41 12.34
C ILE A 160 -20.92 -11.40 11.61
N TYR A 161 -20.40 -11.78 10.43
CA TYR A 161 -19.59 -10.90 9.61
C TYR A 161 -20.34 -9.62 9.19
N GLN A 162 -21.59 -9.74 8.75
CA GLN A 162 -22.41 -8.57 8.38
C GLN A 162 -22.66 -7.64 9.57
N GLU A 163 -22.94 -8.18 10.75
CA GLU A 163 -23.06 -7.37 11.98
C GLU A 163 -21.73 -6.71 12.37
N TYR A 164 -20.62 -7.42 12.21
CA TYR A 164 -19.28 -6.88 12.46
C TYR A 164 -18.95 -5.72 11.52
N ILE A 165 -19.19 -5.86 10.22
CA ILE A 165 -18.93 -4.78 9.25
C ILE A 165 -19.75 -3.53 9.59
N LYS A 166 -21.05 -3.70 9.88
CA LYS A 166 -21.91 -2.58 10.28
C LYS A 166 -21.42 -1.90 11.55
N ALA A 167 -21.05 -2.67 12.57
CA ALA A 167 -20.55 -2.13 13.83
C ALA A 167 -19.18 -1.45 13.67
N PHE A 168 -18.30 -2.02 12.84
CA PHE A 168 -16.99 -1.47 12.50
C PHE A 168 -17.13 -0.11 11.80
N GLU A 169 -17.99 -0.02 10.77
CA GLU A 169 -18.24 1.22 10.03
C GLU A 169 -18.76 2.33 10.93
N ILE A 170 -19.71 2.03 11.82
CA ILE A 170 -20.21 2.98 12.81
C ILE A 170 -19.09 3.44 13.74
N ARG A 171 -18.26 2.52 14.23
CA ARG A 171 -17.19 2.80 15.20
C ARG A 171 -16.10 3.72 14.65
N ILE A 172 -15.72 3.54 13.38
CA ILE A 172 -14.64 4.32 12.74
C ILE A 172 -15.13 5.65 12.15
N SER A 173 -16.43 5.79 11.87
CA SER A 173 -16.97 6.97 11.20
C SER A 173 -16.86 8.23 12.08
N GLY A 174 -16.11 9.23 11.61
CA GLY A 174 -15.92 10.51 12.31
C GLY A 174 -15.01 10.47 13.54
N ASN A 175 -14.41 9.31 13.84
CA ASN A 175 -13.55 9.12 15.00
C ASN A 175 -12.07 9.38 14.64
N GLN A 176 -11.46 10.39 15.24
CA GLN A 176 -10.08 10.82 14.97
C GLN A 176 -9.00 9.80 15.38
N LYS A 177 -9.37 8.74 16.11
CA LYS A 177 -8.45 7.64 16.43
C LYS A 177 -8.07 6.80 15.20
N TYR A 178 -8.88 6.87 14.15
CA TYR A 178 -8.76 6.03 12.96
C TYR A 178 -8.50 6.89 11.72
N ASN A 179 -7.50 6.50 10.95
CA ASN A 179 -7.29 7.03 9.60
C ASN A 179 -7.72 5.98 8.58
N LEU A 180 -8.43 6.35 7.52
CA LEU A 180 -8.75 5.38 6.47
C LEU A 180 -7.47 5.02 5.72
N TYR A 181 -7.32 3.74 5.35
CA TYR A 181 -6.10 3.22 4.72
C TYR A 181 -6.39 2.49 3.42
N LEU A 182 -5.53 2.71 2.42
CA LEU A 182 -5.42 1.95 1.18
C LEU A 182 -3.97 1.53 1.00
N LYS A 183 -3.76 0.43 0.28
CA LYS A 183 -2.46 0.12 -0.32
C LYS A 183 -2.56 0.23 -1.82
N LEU A 184 -1.79 1.11 -2.45
CA LEU A 184 -1.74 1.30 -3.90
C LEU A 184 -0.36 0.89 -4.40
N TYR A 185 -0.26 -0.19 -5.18
CA TYR A 185 1.02 -0.68 -5.74
C TYR A 185 2.14 -0.80 -4.68
N GLY A 186 1.79 -1.31 -3.50
CA GLY A 186 2.72 -1.47 -2.39
C GLY A 186 2.96 -0.21 -1.55
N LYS A 187 2.32 0.92 -1.86
CA LYS A 187 2.45 2.20 -1.14
C LYS A 187 1.27 2.44 -0.22
N ASP A 188 1.56 2.91 0.99
CA ASP A 188 0.55 3.21 1.99
C ASP A 188 -0.09 4.58 1.69
N VAL A 189 -1.41 4.61 1.60
CA VAL A 189 -2.18 5.84 1.38
C VAL A 189 -3.20 5.99 2.49
N THR A 190 -3.09 7.08 3.26
CA THR A 190 -3.94 7.30 4.44
C THR A 190 -4.72 8.60 4.33
N LEU A 191 -6.04 8.56 4.53
CA LEU A 191 -6.87 9.75 4.72
C LEU A 191 -6.92 10.08 6.21
N ILE A 192 -6.46 11.28 6.56
CA ILE A 192 -6.34 11.75 7.94
C ILE A 192 -7.24 12.97 8.12
N LYS A 193 -8.07 12.95 9.16
CA LYS A 193 -8.77 14.14 9.64
C LYS A 193 -7.83 14.94 10.54
N GLY A 194 -7.34 16.09 10.08
CA GLY A 194 -6.39 16.88 10.86
C GLY A 194 -5.84 18.10 10.14
N ASP A 195 -4.88 18.76 10.78
CA ASP A 195 -4.15 19.91 10.22
C ASP A 195 -2.88 19.44 9.50
N ILE A 196 -2.62 20.00 8.31
CA ILE A 196 -1.42 19.66 7.54
C ILE A 196 -0.13 20.17 8.23
N THR A 197 -0.24 21.20 9.07
CA THR A 197 0.89 21.77 9.81
C THR A 197 1.40 20.87 10.94
N ASP A 198 0.58 19.92 11.39
CA ASP A 198 0.91 18.95 12.44
C ASP A 198 1.57 17.66 11.91
N GLN A 199 1.70 17.52 10.59
CA GLN A 199 2.11 16.26 9.96
C GLN A 199 3.61 15.99 10.13
N ASP A 200 3.90 14.83 10.72
CA ASP A 200 5.26 14.29 10.85
C ASP A 200 5.62 13.45 9.61
N THR A 201 5.88 14.14 8.50
CA THR A 201 6.30 13.55 7.23
C THR A 201 7.59 14.19 6.74
N GLU A 202 8.32 13.52 5.85
CA GLU A 202 9.52 14.13 5.28
C GLU A 202 9.21 15.34 4.41
N CYS A 203 8.03 15.36 3.78
CA CYS A 203 7.58 16.49 2.97
C CYS A 203 6.09 16.78 3.20
N ILE A 204 5.70 18.05 3.20
CA ILE A 204 4.30 18.46 3.01
C ILE A 204 4.19 19.28 1.72
N VAL A 205 3.01 19.24 1.10
CA VAL A 205 2.73 20.02 -0.10
C VAL A 205 1.98 21.30 0.26
N ASN A 206 2.53 22.44 -0.19
CA ASN A 206 1.91 23.75 -0.05
C ASN A 206 1.46 24.26 -1.43
N LEU A 207 0.15 24.49 -1.57
CA LEU A 207 -0.43 25.11 -2.75
C LEU A 207 -0.53 26.62 -2.52
N THR A 208 0.19 27.40 -3.32
CA THR A 208 0.39 28.84 -3.08
C THR A 208 0.33 29.64 -4.38
N ASN A 209 0.67 30.94 -4.30
CA ASN A 209 0.67 31.88 -5.43
C ASN A 209 2.07 32.02 -6.06
N GLN A 210 2.16 32.79 -7.15
CA GLN A 210 3.40 33.05 -7.88
C GLN A 210 4.52 33.64 -7.00
N SER A 211 4.13 34.43 -6.00
CA SER A 211 5.04 35.13 -5.09
C SER A 211 5.37 34.33 -3.82
N LEU A 212 4.91 33.07 -3.72
CA LEU A 212 5.12 32.18 -2.57
C LEU A 212 4.71 32.77 -1.20
N ASN A 213 3.81 33.77 -1.20
CA ASN A 213 3.45 34.55 -0.01
C ASN A 213 1.95 34.58 0.26
N GLN A 214 1.22 33.58 -0.24
CA GLN A 214 -0.23 33.52 -0.11
C GLN A 214 -0.67 33.55 1.36
N ASN A 215 -1.42 34.58 1.72
CA ASN A 215 -1.81 34.91 3.09
C ASN A 215 -3.26 34.49 3.42
N CYS A 216 -3.82 33.52 2.68
CA CYS A 216 -5.12 32.92 2.98
C CYS A 216 -5.09 31.38 2.92
N GLY A 217 -6.08 30.76 3.56
CA GLY A 217 -6.32 29.32 3.53
C GLY A 217 -5.15 28.49 4.06
N VAL A 218 -4.97 27.30 3.48
CA VAL A 218 -3.94 26.33 3.89
C VAL A 218 -2.52 26.91 3.76
N SER A 219 -2.26 27.71 2.72
CA SER A 219 -0.92 28.30 2.52
C SER A 219 -0.55 29.26 3.64
N ALA A 220 -1.51 30.07 4.12
CA ALA A 220 -1.29 30.96 5.25
C ALA A 220 -1.00 30.18 6.54
N ALA A 221 -1.74 29.10 6.79
CA ALA A 221 -1.53 28.23 7.94
C ALA A 221 -0.11 27.63 7.91
N ILE A 222 0.30 27.09 6.76
CA ILE A 222 1.65 26.54 6.55
C ILE A 222 2.73 27.61 6.78
N LEU A 223 2.64 28.77 6.12
CA LEU A 223 3.65 29.84 6.26
C LEU A 223 3.69 30.44 7.66
N SER A 224 2.56 30.46 8.37
CA SER A 224 2.49 30.88 9.76
C SER A 224 3.18 29.87 10.68
N ALA A 225 2.85 28.58 10.54
CA ALA A 225 3.42 27.51 11.34
C ALA A 225 4.92 27.29 11.08
N ALA A 226 5.36 27.41 9.82
CA ALA A 226 6.77 27.24 9.45
C ALA A 226 7.69 28.35 10.00
N GLY A 227 7.15 29.56 10.23
CA GLY A 227 7.91 30.69 10.76
C GLY A 227 8.61 31.55 9.70
N SER A 228 9.32 32.59 10.14
CA SER A 228 9.93 33.59 9.25
C SER A 228 11.05 33.04 8.37
N GLY A 229 11.81 32.03 8.85
CA GLY A 229 12.90 31.42 8.08
C GLY A 229 12.43 30.87 6.73
N VAL A 230 11.29 30.17 6.72
CA VAL A 230 10.69 29.66 5.48
C VAL A 230 10.16 30.80 4.59
N LYS A 231 9.62 31.87 5.17
CA LYS A 231 9.21 33.06 4.40
C LYS A 231 10.41 33.71 3.69
N ASP A 232 11.57 33.75 4.35
CA ASP A 232 12.80 34.27 3.75
C ASP A 232 13.33 33.36 2.64
N GLU A 233 13.23 32.04 2.78
CA GLU A 233 13.50 31.08 1.70
C GLU A 233 12.55 31.30 0.51
N CYS A 234 11.24 31.42 0.76
CA CYS A 234 10.24 31.71 -0.26
C CYS A 234 10.55 33.03 -0.99
N ASN A 235 10.91 34.10 -0.29
CA ASN A 235 11.25 35.39 -0.90
C ASN A 235 12.45 35.30 -1.84
N LYS A 236 13.42 34.40 -1.58
CA LYS A 236 14.58 34.18 -2.46
C LYS A 236 14.25 33.33 -3.70
N LEU A 237 13.24 32.47 -3.59
CA LEU A 237 12.83 31.54 -4.64
C LEU A 237 11.72 32.11 -5.54
N ALA A 238 10.99 33.11 -5.06
CA ALA A 238 9.94 33.79 -5.80
C ALA A 238 10.51 34.77 -6.85
N PRO A 239 9.80 35.02 -7.96
CA PRO A 239 8.54 34.39 -8.35
C PRO A 239 8.74 33.01 -9.01
N ILE A 240 7.77 32.10 -8.84
CA ILE A 240 7.74 30.80 -9.54
C ILE A 240 6.75 30.81 -10.71
N THR A 241 6.96 30.04 -11.77
CA THR A 241 5.99 29.85 -12.85
C THR A 241 5.02 28.70 -12.57
N ALA A 242 3.92 28.60 -13.32
CA ALA A 242 2.88 27.58 -13.12
C ALA A 242 3.35 26.13 -13.25
N ASP A 243 4.50 25.90 -13.91
CA ASP A 243 5.13 24.59 -14.09
C ASP A 243 6.29 24.33 -13.13
N GLN A 244 6.67 25.31 -12.31
CA GLN A 244 7.75 25.21 -11.34
C GLN A 244 7.26 24.73 -9.98
N MET A 245 8.13 23.99 -9.29
CA MET A 245 7.98 23.64 -7.88
C MET A 245 9.29 23.94 -7.17
N VAL A 246 9.21 24.44 -5.95
CA VAL A 246 10.40 24.75 -5.15
C VAL A 246 10.30 24.13 -3.76
N LEU A 247 11.44 23.73 -3.21
CA LEU A 247 11.53 23.16 -1.87
C LEU A 247 12.15 24.17 -0.92
N THR A 248 11.59 24.23 0.28
CA THR A 248 12.15 24.93 1.43
C THR A 248 12.33 23.96 2.59
N SER A 249 13.00 24.41 3.65
CA SER A 249 12.99 23.69 4.93
C SER A 249 11.57 23.62 5.53
N GLY A 250 11.34 22.74 6.50
CA GLY A 250 10.09 22.71 7.28
C GLY A 250 9.95 23.85 8.29
N GLY A 251 11.03 24.62 8.52
CA GLY A 251 11.07 25.64 9.56
C GLY A 251 10.78 25.07 10.94
N ASN A 252 9.78 25.64 11.62
CA ASN A 252 9.35 25.22 12.96
C ASN A 252 8.40 24.01 12.97
N MET A 253 7.98 23.50 11.81
CA MET A 253 7.07 22.35 11.73
C MET A 253 7.81 21.02 11.91
N LYS A 254 7.05 19.94 12.17
CA LYS A 254 7.61 18.58 12.30
C LYS A 254 8.13 18.03 10.98
N CYS A 255 7.57 18.48 9.85
CA CYS A 255 8.01 18.01 8.56
C CYS A 255 9.42 18.52 8.21
N LYS A 256 10.16 17.78 7.38
CA LYS A 256 11.54 18.17 7.04
C LYS A 256 11.60 19.21 5.93
N LYS A 257 10.68 19.14 4.97
CA LYS A 257 10.63 19.99 3.78
C LYS A 257 9.20 20.40 3.42
N ILE A 258 9.07 21.54 2.76
CA ILE A 258 7.80 21.98 2.16
C ILE A 258 7.99 22.09 0.64
N LEU A 259 7.19 21.35 -0.12
CA LEU A 259 7.13 21.47 -1.58
C LEU A 259 6.07 22.49 -1.96
N HIS A 260 6.51 23.64 -2.45
CA HIS A 260 5.64 24.74 -2.87
C HIS A 260 5.38 24.67 -4.38
N LEU A 261 4.11 24.81 -4.75
CA LEU A 261 3.69 24.93 -6.15
C LEU A 261 2.44 25.78 -6.29
N ILE A 262 2.19 26.25 -7.50
CA ILE A 262 0.87 26.78 -7.88
C ILE A 262 -0.06 25.57 -8.10
N GLY A 263 -1.11 25.48 -7.30
CA GLY A 263 -2.01 24.31 -7.30
C GLY A 263 -2.93 24.21 -8.52
N PRO A 264 -3.47 23.01 -8.80
CA PRO A 264 -4.43 22.82 -9.88
C PRO A 264 -5.76 23.54 -9.56
N THR A 265 -6.37 24.15 -10.59
CA THR A 265 -7.61 24.92 -10.45
C THR A 265 -8.87 24.13 -10.82
N ASN A 266 -8.74 22.91 -11.34
CA ASN A 266 -9.85 22.03 -11.71
C ASN A 266 -9.40 20.55 -11.72
N SER A 267 -10.37 19.64 -11.78
CA SER A 267 -10.14 18.19 -11.73
C SER A 267 -9.27 17.66 -12.88
N LYS A 268 -9.35 18.25 -14.08
CA LYS A 268 -8.51 17.84 -15.23
C LYS A 268 -7.03 18.15 -15.01
N ALA A 269 -6.72 19.23 -14.29
CA ALA A 269 -5.36 19.62 -13.95
C ALA A 269 -4.79 18.86 -12.74
N MET A 270 -5.63 18.18 -11.95
CA MET A 270 -5.22 17.45 -10.74
C MET A 270 -4.22 16.34 -11.04
N VAL A 271 -4.54 15.46 -11.99
CA VAL A 271 -3.73 14.28 -12.30
C VAL A 271 -2.33 14.67 -12.80
N PRO A 272 -2.17 15.59 -13.78
CA PRO A 272 -0.84 16.06 -14.19
C PRO A 272 -0.08 16.78 -13.07
N ALA A 273 -0.75 17.55 -12.23
CA ALA A 273 -0.10 18.23 -11.10
C ALA A 273 0.43 17.21 -10.09
N LEU A 274 -0.37 16.20 -9.77
CA LEU A 274 0.03 15.15 -8.84
C LEU A 274 1.16 14.27 -9.39
N GLU A 275 1.15 13.96 -10.69
CA GLU A 275 2.26 13.24 -11.34
C GLU A 275 3.59 13.98 -11.14
N LYS A 276 3.60 15.30 -11.37
CA LYS A 276 4.79 16.14 -11.15
C LYS A 276 5.19 16.23 -9.67
N ILE A 277 4.24 16.36 -8.75
CA ILE A 277 4.51 16.37 -7.30
C ILE A 277 5.25 15.09 -6.91
N LEU A 278 4.74 13.93 -7.36
CA LEU A 278 5.32 12.63 -7.02
C LEU A 278 6.70 12.45 -7.67
N GLU A 279 6.89 12.90 -8.92
CA GLU A 279 8.20 12.92 -9.58
C GLU A 279 9.23 13.77 -8.81
N GLU A 280 8.84 14.95 -8.33
CA GLU A 280 9.74 15.80 -7.53
C GLU A 280 10.03 15.15 -6.18
N CYS A 281 9.05 14.52 -5.52
CA CYS A 281 9.31 13.75 -4.31
C CYS A 281 10.34 12.62 -4.52
N VAL A 282 10.24 11.89 -5.64
CA VAL A 282 11.20 10.83 -6.01
C VAL A 282 12.59 11.40 -6.24
N LYS A 283 12.70 12.50 -6.99
CA LYS A 283 13.97 13.18 -7.26
C LYS A 283 14.70 13.59 -5.98
N HIS A 284 13.97 13.94 -4.93
CA HIS A 284 14.51 14.30 -3.62
C HIS A 284 14.60 13.14 -2.63
N SER A 285 14.36 11.91 -3.08
CA SER A 285 14.37 10.69 -2.25
C SER A 285 13.44 10.76 -1.03
N ILE A 286 12.32 11.48 -1.15
CA ILE A 286 11.31 11.62 -0.10
C ILE A 286 10.61 10.26 0.10
N LYS A 287 10.48 9.82 1.36
CA LYS A 287 9.81 8.57 1.73
C LYS A 287 8.37 8.75 2.17
N THR A 288 8.10 9.83 2.92
CA THR A 288 6.76 10.11 3.44
C THR A 288 6.34 11.53 3.07
N MET A 289 5.11 11.66 2.58
CA MET A 289 4.58 12.97 2.19
C MET A 289 3.13 13.19 2.64
N ALA A 290 2.76 14.45 2.87
CA ALA A 290 1.38 14.84 3.13
C ALA A 290 0.85 15.85 2.08
N LEU A 291 -0.37 15.61 1.60
CA LEU A 291 -1.12 16.44 0.67
C LEU A 291 -2.33 17.03 1.39
N PRO A 292 -2.65 18.32 1.22
CA PRO A 292 -3.93 18.85 1.71
C PRO A 292 -5.07 18.36 0.80
N ALA A 293 -6.32 18.58 1.21
CA ALA A 293 -7.48 18.48 0.32
C ALA A 293 -7.37 19.50 -0.84
N ILE A 294 -6.77 19.07 -1.95
CA ILE A 294 -6.39 19.96 -3.06
C ILE A 294 -7.63 20.51 -3.75
N GLY A 295 -7.71 21.84 -3.88
CA GLY A 295 -8.76 22.50 -4.67
C GLY A 295 -10.11 22.70 -3.97
N THR A 296 -10.32 22.17 -2.76
CA THR A 296 -11.60 22.31 -2.04
C THR A 296 -11.81 23.67 -1.36
N GLY A 297 -10.78 24.54 -1.41
CA GLY A 297 -10.82 25.91 -0.88
C GLY A 297 -11.13 26.93 -1.97
N MET A 298 -10.18 27.84 -2.25
CA MET A 298 -10.36 28.93 -3.23
C MET A 298 -10.72 28.46 -4.65
N ALA A 299 -10.29 27.27 -5.07
CA ALA A 299 -10.63 26.74 -6.38
C ALA A 299 -12.06 26.19 -6.48
N ALA A 300 -12.79 26.13 -5.36
CA ALA A 300 -14.19 25.70 -5.26
C ALA A 300 -14.48 24.35 -5.95
N MET A 301 -13.49 23.45 -5.97
CA MET A 301 -13.67 22.09 -6.48
C MET A 301 -14.56 21.29 -5.54
N ASP A 302 -15.46 20.49 -6.11
CA ASP A 302 -16.22 19.51 -5.35
C ASP A 302 -15.25 18.55 -4.62
N PRO A 303 -15.41 18.33 -3.30
CA PRO A 303 -14.52 17.45 -2.56
C PRO A 303 -14.47 16.01 -3.10
N SER A 304 -15.55 15.49 -3.67
CA SER A 304 -15.58 14.17 -4.33
C SER A 304 -14.69 14.14 -5.58
N ASP A 305 -14.72 15.21 -6.39
CA ASP A 305 -13.85 15.35 -7.56
C ASP A 305 -12.38 15.47 -7.16
N SER A 306 -12.10 16.20 -6.08
CA SER A 306 -10.75 16.38 -5.54
C SER A 306 -10.11 15.05 -5.14
N ILE A 307 -10.77 14.29 -4.26
CA ILE A 307 -10.24 13.00 -3.78
C ILE A 307 -10.18 11.95 -4.89
N SER A 308 -11.16 11.94 -5.81
CA SER A 308 -11.14 11.07 -6.98
C SER A 308 -9.95 11.39 -7.88
N GLY A 309 -9.67 12.68 -8.11
CA GLY A 309 -8.50 13.14 -8.85
C GLY A 309 -7.17 12.81 -8.17
N ILE A 310 -7.10 12.94 -6.83
CA ILE A 310 -5.92 12.55 -6.05
C ILE A 310 -5.66 11.05 -6.17
N ILE A 311 -6.65 10.20 -5.87
CA ILE A 311 -6.50 8.74 -5.95
C ILE A 311 -6.19 8.31 -7.39
N GLY A 312 -6.88 8.88 -8.38
CA GLY A 312 -6.65 8.60 -9.79
C GLY A 312 -5.22 8.96 -10.24
N GLY A 313 -4.69 10.09 -9.76
CA GLY A 313 -3.31 10.49 -10.03
C GLY A 313 -2.28 9.57 -9.34
N LEU A 314 -2.54 9.14 -8.10
CA LEU A 314 -1.69 8.15 -7.41
C LEU A 314 -1.65 6.82 -8.16
N ILE A 315 -2.83 6.32 -8.58
CA ILE A 315 -2.94 5.08 -9.35
C ILE A 315 -2.17 5.22 -10.67
N GLN A 316 -2.41 6.30 -11.43
CA GLN A 316 -1.75 6.51 -12.71
C GLN A 316 -0.22 6.63 -12.57
N HIS A 317 0.26 7.30 -11.53
CA HIS A 317 1.69 7.45 -11.30
C HIS A 317 2.34 6.13 -10.90
N PHE A 318 1.82 5.44 -9.87
CA PHE A 318 2.41 4.19 -9.40
C PHE A 318 2.22 3.01 -10.33
N GLU A 319 1.24 3.09 -11.23
CA GLU A 319 1.17 2.18 -12.37
C GLU A 319 2.44 2.33 -13.22
N LYS A 320 2.86 3.56 -13.57
CA LYS A 320 4.05 3.83 -14.40
C LYS A 320 5.36 3.62 -13.66
N VAL A 321 5.43 4.04 -12.40
CA VAL A 321 6.66 4.12 -11.59
C VAL A 321 6.58 3.09 -10.45
N THR A 322 7.21 1.93 -10.66
CA THR A 322 7.18 0.83 -9.68
C THR A 322 8.31 0.91 -8.65
N HIS A 323 9.41 1.57 -8.98
CA HIS A 323 10.54 1.82 -8.07
C HIS A 323 10.58 3.30 -7.68
N THR A 324 10.30 3.58 -6.41
CA THR A 324 10.20 4.93 -5.85
C THR A 324 10.58 4.90 -4.38
N SER A 325 11.24 5.97 -3.92
CA SER A 325 11.54 6.19 -2.49
C SER A 325 10.28 6.38 -1.66
N LEU A 326 9.19 6.86 -2.26
CA LEU A 326 7.93 7.08 -1.58
C LEU A 326 7.36 5.75 -1.09
N THR A 327 7.02 5.70 0.19
CA THR A 327 6.39 4.56 0.86
C THR A 327 5.04 4.91 1.47
N LYS A 328 4.84 6.15 1.95
CA LYS A 328 3.60 6.60 2.58
C LYS A 328 3.15 7.98 2.08
N ILE A 329 1.87 8.09 1.74
CA ILE A 329 1.20 9.32 1.30
C ILE A 329 0.00 9.58 2.21
N CYS A 330 0.00 10.72 2.89
CA CYS A 330 -1.10 11.17 3.72
C CYS A 330 -1.95 12.20 2.97
N ILE A 331 -3.27 12.03 2.95
CA ILE A 331 -4.23 13.01 2.44
C ILE A 331 -4.90 13.64 3.66
N ILE A 332 -4.76 14.95 3.81
CA ILE A 332 -5.16 15.67 5.02
C ILE A 332 -6.43 16.48 4.75
N ALA A 333 -7.52 16.12 5.43
CA ALA A 333 -8.77 16.84 5.41
C ALA A 333 -9.01 17.54 6.75
N PHE A 334 -9.05 18.87 6.73
CA PHE A 334 -9.12 19.69 7.94
C PHE A 334 -10.53 19.78 8.52
N THR A 335 -11.53 20.10 7.70
CA THR A 335 -12.90 20.31 8.17
C THR A 335 -13.70 19.01 8.18
N ASP A 336 -14.67 18.91 9.08
CA ASP A 336 -15.61 17.79 9.14
C ASP A 336 -16.29 17.52 7.79
N LYS A 337 -16.79 18.57 7.14
CA LYS A 337 -17.47 18.47 5.85
C LYS A 337 -16.58 17.82 4.79
N VAL A 338 -15.36 18.35 4.61
CA VAL A 338 -14.42 17.82 3.61
C VAL A 338 -14.02 16.39 3.96
N TYR A 339 -13.76 16.10 5.23
CA TYR A 339 -13.41 14.74 5.65
C TYR A 339 -14.52 13.73 5.37
N GLN A 340 -15.79 14.06 5.63
CA GLN A 340 -16.90 13.14 5.35
C GLN A 340 -17.05 12.84 3.86
N GLU A 341 -16.95 13.87 3.00
CA GLU A 341 -17.03 13.69 1.54
C GLU A 341 -15.81 12.90 1.01
N PHE A 342 -14.60 13.20 1.50
CA PHE A 342 -13.40 12.44 1.17
C PHE A 342 -13.49 10.99 1.65
N SER A 343 -13.97 10.77 2.88
CA SER A 343 -14.15 9.45 3.48
C SER A 343 -15.06 8.58 2.63
N GLN A 344 -16.19 9.13 2.17
CA GLN A 344 -17.13 8.39 1.33
C GLN A 344 -16.53 7.99 -0.02
N ALA A 345 -15.82 8.89 -0.69
CA ALA A 345 -15.22 8.58 -1.99
C ALA A 345 -13.97 7.68 -1.87
N PHE A 346 -13.16 7.87 -0.83
CA PHE A 346 -12.01 7.01 -0.50
C PHE A 346 -12.47 5.57 -0.23
N LYS A 347 -13.58 5.45 0.50
CA LYS A 347 -14.32 4.20 0.63
C LYS A 347 -14.70 3.67 -0.76
N THR A 348 -15.52 4.35 -1.56
CA THR A 348 -15.94 3.80 -2.87
C THR A 348 -14.75 3.28 -3.72
N LYS A 349 -13.66 4.04 -3.79
CA LYS A 349 -12.45 3.65 -4.53
C LYS A 349 -11.76 2.41 -3.97
N SER A 350 -11.74 2.22 -2.66
CA SER A 350 -11.15 1.02 -2.07
C SER A 350 -11.89 -0.27 -2.45
N PHE A 351 -13.22 -0.23 -2.64
CA PHE A 351 -13.95 -1.40 -3.14
C PHE A 351 -13.60 -1.68 -4.60
N GLU A 352 -13.60 -0.65 -5.45
CA GLU A 352 -13.24 -0.77 -6.87
C GLU A 352 -11.83 -1.37 -7.06
N ILE A 353 -10.86 -0.97 -6.22
CA ILE A 353 -9.49 -1.49 -6.28
C ILE A 353 -9.45 -2.97 -5.86
N GLN A 354 -10.21 -3.37 -4.84
CA GLN A 354 -10.24 -4.76 -4.38
C GLN A 354 -10.93 -5.70 -5.37
N GLU A 355 -12.00 -5.24 -6.04
CA GLU A 355 -12.66 -6.03 -7.08
C GLU A 355 -11.83 -6.13 -8.38
N SER A 356 -10.91 -5.19 -8.61
CA SER A 356 -10.02 -5.18 -9.76
C SER A 356 -8.66 -5.85 -9.53
N GLU A 357 -8.35 -6.31 -8.30
CA GLU A 357 -7.22 -7.20 -8.05
C GLU A 357 -7.56 -8.61 -8.53
N PRO A 358 -6.97 -9.07 -9.64
CA PRO A 358 -7.34 -10.36 -10.17
C PRO A 358 -6.39 -11.41 -9.56
N TYR A 359 -6.99 -12.51 -9.12
CA TYR A 359 -6.40 -13.85 -9.01
C TYR A 359 -6.03 -14.39 -7.63
N SER A 360 -6.45 -15.65 -7.46
CA SER A 360 -6.14 -16.59 -6.38
C SER A 360 -4.77 -17.26 -6.57
N GLU A 361 -4.24 -17.85 -5.49
CA GLU A 361 -2.91 -18.48 -5.40
C GLU A 361 -2.57 -19.48 -6.54
N ASN A 362 -3.56 -20.08 -7.19
CA ASN A 362 -3.36 -21.13 -8.20
C ASN A 362 -2.80 -20.63 -9.54
N ASN A 363 -2.72 -19.32 -9.79
CA ASN A 363 -2.14 -18.77 -11.03
C ASN A 363 -0.69 -18.28 -10.89
N ILE A 364 -0.12 -18.25 -9.67
CA ILE A 364 1.19 -17.68 -9.37
C ILE A 364 2.33 -18.35 -10.17
N GLU A 365 2.36 -19.68 -10.25
CA GLU A 365 3.43 -20.40 -10.96
C GLU A 365 3.46 -20.12 -12.46
N ALA A 366 2.30 -19.90 -13.09
CA ALA A 366 2.24 -19.58 -14.51
C ALA A 366 2.79 -18.18 -14.82
N ILE A 367 2.63 -17.24 -13.88
CA ILE A 367 3.03 -15.83 -13.98
C ILE A 367 4.55 -15.68 -13.86
N PHE A 368 5.19 -16.53 -13.05
CA PHE A 368 6.62 -16.46 -12.76
C PHE A 368 7.51 -17.32 -13.66
N ARG A 369 6.96 -17.96 -14.70
CA ARG A 369 7.75 -18.67 -15.70
C ARG A 369 8.56 -17.68 -16.56
N ASN A 370 9.86 -17.95 -16.69
CA ASN A 370 10.72 -17.23 -17.64
C ASN A 370 10.29 -17.56 -19.08
N PRO A 371 10.52 -16.66 -20.06
CA PRO A 371 10.23 -16.94 -21.45
C PRO A 371 10.94 -18.23 -21.90
N PRO A 372 10.29 -19.08 -22.71
CA PRO A 372 10.86 -20.35 -23.16
C PRO A 372 12.09 -20.15 -24.06
N THR A 373 12.26 -18.96 -24.63
CA THR A 373 13.44 -18.61 -25.43
C THR A 373 14.66 -18.29 -24.58
N TRP A 374 14.51 -18.10 -23.27
CA TRP A 374 15.62 -17.72 -22.40
C TRP A 374 16.57 -18.88 -22.14
N THR A 375 17.86 -18.58 -22.15
CA THR A 375 18.86 -19.49 -21.61
C THR A 375 18.77 -19.53 -20.08
N ASP A 376 19.23 -20.64 -19.49
CA ASP A 376 19.23 -20.78 -18.03
C ASP A 376 19.98 -19.62 -17.38
N MET A 377 19.34 -19.02 -16.39
CA MET A 377 19.84 -17.84 -15.67
C MET A 377 20.75 -18.23 -14.51
N GLY A 378 20.66 -19.44 -13.97
CA GLY A 378 21.43 -19.83 -12.77
C GLY A 378 21.26 -18.81 -11.64
N THR A 379 22.38 -18.27 -11.15
CA THR A 379 22.44 -17.22 -10.11
C THR A 379 22.65 -15.80 -10.67
N ASP A 380 22.73 -15.64 -11.98
CA ASP A 380 23.07 -14.35 -12.60
C ASP A 380 21.90 -13.37 -12.52
N GLU A 381 22.20 -12.10 -12.20
CA GLU A 381 21.16 -11.06 -12.11
C GLU A 381 20.58 -10.72 -13.49
N TYR A 382 21.43 -10.69 -14.52
CA TYR A 382 21.04 -10.58 -15.92
C TYR A 382 22.04 -11.28 -16.85
N LYS A 383 21.60 -11.63 -18.06
CA LYS A 383 22.45 -12.15 -19.14
C LYS A 383 22.19 -11.37 -20.43
N ILE A 384 23.26 -11.13 -21.19
CA ILE A 384 23.18 -10.59 -22.55
C ILE A 384 23.53 -11.73 -23.50
N ILE A 385 22.58 -12.10 -24.36
CA ILE A 385 22.71 -13.21 -25.29
C ILE A 385 22.71 -12.64 -26.71
N GLU A 386 23.84 -12.75 -27.40
CA GLU A 386 23.90 -12.43 -28.83
C GLU A 386 23.06 -13.44 -29.62
N LEU A 387 22.09 -12.94 -30.37
CA LEU A 387 21.22 -13.78 -31.19
C LEU A 387 21.92 -14.10 -32.51
N SER A 388 21.93 -15.37 -32.88
CA SER A 388 22.41 -15.79 -34.20
C SER A 388 21.56 -15.14 -35.30
N ASN A 389 22.19 -14.59 -36.33
CA ASN A 389 21.52 -13.99 -37.50
C ASN A 389 20.65 -15.01 -38.28
N SER A 390 20.89 -16.30 -38.11
CA SER A 390 20.09 -17.37 -38.71
C SER A 390 18.83 -17.70 -37.91
N SER A 391 18.76 -17.29 -36.64
CA SER A 391 17.66 -17.59 -35.72
C SER A 391 16.36 -16.88 -36.12
N THR A 392 15.23 -17.53 -35.84
CA THR A 392 13.91 -16.96 -36.08
C THR A 392 13.71 -15.65 -35.30
N GLU A 393 14.14 -15.62 -34.05
CA GLU A 393 14.03 -14.44 -33.19
C GLU A 393 14.81 -13.24 -33.75
N PHE A 394 16.03 -13.44 -34.23
CA PHE A 394 16.82 -12.38 -34.86
C PHE A 394 16.08 -11.82 -36.09
N LYS A 395 15.66 -12.70 -37.01
CA LYS A 395 15.01 -12.31 -38.26
C LYS A 395 13.69 -11.56 -38.00
N ASP A 396 12.92 -12.00 -37.02
CA ASP A 396 11.67 -11.36 -36.64
C ASP A 396 11.88 -9.97 -36.03
N ILE A 397 12.88 -9.80 -35.17
CA ILE A 397 13.23 -8.51 -34.56
C ILE A 397 13.81 -7.57 -35.62
N GLU A 398 14.75 -8.05 -36.44
CA GLU A 398 15.36 -7.30 -37.54
C GLU A 398 14.30 -6.78 -38.50
N LYS A 399 13.39 -7.64 -38.95
CA LYS A 399 12.29 -7.25 -39.84
C LYS A 399 11.45 -6.13 -39.22
N LYS A 400 10.98 -6.30 -37.97
CA LYS A 400 10.15 -5.29 -37.29
C LYS A 400 10.91 -3.98 -37.05
N PHE A 401 12.20 -4.05 -36.77
CA PHE A 401 13.05 -2.88 -36.60
C PHE A 401 13.17 -2.11 -37.91
N LEU A 402 13.54 -2.79 -39.01
CA LEU A 402 13.69 -2.18 -40.34
C LEU A 402 12.36 -1.60 -40.85
N GLU A 403 11.23 -2.26 -40.58
CA GLU A 403 9.89 -1.72 -40.85
C GLU A 403 9.63 -0.42 -40.06
N SER A 404 10.03 -0.35 -38.79
CA SER A 404 9.87 0.87 -37.97
C SER A 404 10.86 1.99 -38.33
N ALA A 405 11.97 1.64 -38.95
CA ALA A 405 13.09 2.52 -39.25
C ALA A 405 13.22 2.84 -40.75
N GLN A 406 12.18 2.61 -41.57
CA GLN A 406 12.20 2.81 -43.03
C GLN A 406 12.73 4.18 -43.50
N SER A 407 12.52 5.23 -42.70
CA SER A 407 13.04 6.58 -42.97
C SER A 407 14.56 6.71 -42.81
N TYR A 408 15.20 5.69 -42.25
CA TYR A 408 16.63 5.65 -41.94
C TYR A 408 17.28 4.51 -42.73
N LYS A 409 18.34 4.85 -43.48
CA LYS A 409 19.18 3.83 -44.13
C LYS A 409 20.07 3.16 -43.07
N CYS A 410 19.49 2.22 -42.32
CA CYS A 410 20.17 1.49 -41.26
C CYS A 410 20.41 0.04 -41.65
N LYS A 411 21.50 -0.53 -41.13
CA LYS A 411 21.84 -1.96 -41.24
C LYS A 411 21.97 -2.50 -39.82
N VAL A 412 21.30 -3.60 -39.52
CA VAL A 412 21.46 -4.28 -38.24
C VAL A 412 22.79 -5.02 -38.24
N ILE A 413 23.66 -4.69 -37.28
CA ILE A 413 24.99 -5.32 -37.14
C ILE A 413 24.89 -6.55 -36.25
N LYS A 414 24.22 -6.39 -35.10
CA LYS A 414 24.01 -7.44 -34.11
C LYS A 414 22.71 -7.18 -33.35
N ILE A 415 22.12 -8.24 -32.78
CA ILE A 415 21.00 -8.16 -31.85
C ILE A 415 21.38 -8.92 -30.59
N GLU A 416 21.37 -8.22 -29.46
CA GLU A 416 21.69 -8.79 -28.16
C GLU A 416 20.41 -8.78 -27.30
N ARG A 417 19.96 -9.96 -26.89
CA ARG A 417 18.81 -10.12 -26.00
C ARG A 417 19.26 -10.00 -24.55
N VAL A 418 18.59 -9.11 -23.82
CA VAL A 418 18.72 -9.01 -22.37
C VAL A 418 17.75 -9.97 -21.69
N GLN A 419 18.26 -10.78 -20.77
CA GLN A 419 17.48 -11.63 -19.88
C GLN A 419 17.68 -11.11 -18.45
N ASN A 420 16.62 -10.62 -17.81
CA ASN A 420 16.66 -10.13 -16.42
C ASN A 420 15.41 -10.62 -15.69
N VAL A 421 15.58 -11.58 -14.80
CA VAL A 421 14.45 -12.26 -14.10
C VAL A 421 13.65 -11.25 -13.26
N LYS A 422 14.32 -10.33 -12.56
CA LYS A 422 13.65 -9.34 -11.70
C LYS A 422 12.73 -8.44 -12.53
N LEU A 423 13.25 -7.89 -13.64
CA LEU A 423 12.47 -7.04 -14.54
C LEU A 423 11.36 -7.81 -15.26
N TRP A 424 11.62 -9.05 -15.69
CA TRP A 424 10.60 -9.90 -16.31
C TRP A 424 9.43 -10.18 -15.37
N ARG A 425 9.71 -10.55 -14.12
CA ARG A 425 8.66 -10.80 -13.13
C ARG A 425 7.83 -9.55 -12.86
N SER A 426 8.49 -8.40 -12.72
CA SER A 426 7.78 -7.11 -12.59
C SER A 426 6.89 -6.83 -13.80
N PHE A 427 7.37 -7.11 -15.01
CA PHE A 427 6.59 -6.99 -16.23
C PHE A 427 5.40 -7.96 -16.28
N SER A 428 5.61 -9.24 -15.98
CA SER A 428 4.56 -10.27 -16.03
C SER A 428 3.40 -9.94 -15.09
N VAL A 429 3.69 -9.57 -13.84
CA VAL A 429 2.66 -9.15 -12.87
C VAL A 429 1.90 -7.93 -13.39
N ARG A 430 2.61 -6.93 -13.92
CA ARG A 430 1.98 -5.71 -14.43
C ARG A 430 1.13 -5.97 -15.68
N LYS A 431 1.64 -6.78 -16.61
CA LYS A 431 0.91 -7.19 -17.81
C LYS A 431 -0.43 -7.83 -17.43
N LEU A 432 -0.44 -8.72 -16.45
CA LEU A 432 -1.65 -9.39 -16.00
C LEU A 432 -2.66 -8.42 -15.40
N PHE A 433 -2.19 -7.48 -14.57
CA PHE A 433 -3.05 -6.45 -14.02
C PHE A 433 -3.71 -5.62 -15.13
N VAL A 434 -2.92 -5.15 -16.11
CA VAL A 434 -3.44 -4.35 -17.22
C VAL A 434 -4.37 -5.19 -18.12
N ASP A 435 -4.01 -6.43 -18.43
CA ASP A 435 -4.85 -7.36 -19.21
C ASP A 435 -6.19 -7.65 -18.53
N SER A 436 -6.20 -7.83 -17.21
CA SER A 436 -7.44 -8.04 -16.47
C SER A 436 -8.32 -6.79 -16.46
N ARG A 437 -7.71 -5.61 -16.39
CA ARG A 437 -8.44 -4.34 -16.33
C ARG A 437 -8.98 -3.92 -17.70
N TYR A 438 -8.26 -4.25 -18.77
CA TYR A 438 -8.59 -3.92 -20.15
C TYR A 438 -8.56 -5.17 -21.03
N PRO A 439 -9.48 -6.13 -20.84
CA PRO A 439 -9.41 -7.45 -21.47
C PRO A 439 -9.57 -7.43 -22.99
N ASN A 440 -10.17 -6.36 -23.54
CA ASN A 440 -10.42 -6.21 -24.97
C ASN A 440 -9.37 -5.34 -25.67
N GLU A 441 -8.33 -4.89 -24.96
CA GLU A 441 -7.30 -4.02 -25.51
C GLU A 441 -5.97 -4.74 -25.75
N ARG A 442 -5.17 -4.20 -26.68
CA ARG A 442 -3.79 -4.63 -26.87
C ARG A 442 -2.87 -3.91 -25.88
N ASN A 443 -2.74 -4.48 -24.68
CA ASN A 443 -2.03 -3.86 -23.55
C ASN A 443 -0.50 -3.98 -23.61
N CYS A 444 0.04 -4.74 -24.56
CA CYS A 444 1.49 -4.84 -24.79
C CYS A 444 1.82 -4.57 -26.25
N LYS A 445 2.75 -3.64 -26.46
CA LYS A 445 3.27 -3.28 -27.78
C LYS A 445 4.77 -3.50 -27.80
N LEU A 446 5.27 -4.03 -28.92
CA LEU A 446 6.69 -4.05 -29.19
C LEU A 446 7.08 -2.67 -29.72
N LEU A 447 8.10 -2.06 -29.13
CA LEU A 447 8.59 -0.73 -29.49
C LEU A 447 10.10 -0.76 -29.67
N PHE A 448 10.61 0.10 -30.54
CA PHE A 448 12.04 0.33 -30.71
C PHE A 448 12.36 1.75 -30.26
N HIS A 449 13.45 1.90 -29.51
CA HIS A 449 13.91 3.20 -29.03
C HIS A 449 15.41 3.34 -29.30
N GLY A 450 15.85 4.53 -29.69
CA GLY A 450 17.27 4.89 -29.70
C GLY A 450 17.72 5.36 -28.33
N THR A 451 18.92 4.96 -27.91
CA THR A 451 19.56 5.40 -26.66
C THR A 451 21.07 5.45 -26.87
N SER A 452 21.85 5.95 -25.91
CA SER A 452 23.31 5.90 -26.00
C SER A 452 23.85 4.60 -25.40
N ILE A 453 25.10 4.24 -25.68
CA ILE A 453 25.67 3.00 -25.16
C ILE A 453 25.86 3.09 -23.63
N GLU A 454 26.11 4.28 -23.09
CA GLU A 454 26.34 4.48 -21.66
C GLU A 454 25.07 4.18 -20.83
N THR A 455 23.88 4.41 -21.39
CA THR A 455 22.58 4.15 -20.74
C THR A 455 22.17 2.68 -20.70
N VAL A 456 22.89 1.78 -21.39
CA VAL A 456 22.55 0.35 -21.40
C VAL A 456 22.66 -0.23 -19.98
N THR A 457 23.71 0.12 -19.24
CA THR A 457 23.89 -0.34 -17.85
C THR A 457 22.73 0.10 -16.97
N ASP A 458 22.28 1.35 -17.10
CA ASP A 458 21.13 1.84 -16.33
C ASP A 458 19.84 1.10 -16.67
N ILE A 459 19.62 0.76 -17.95
CA ILE A 459 18.46 -0.05 -18.38
C ILE A 459 18.53 -1.46 -17.79
N LEU A 460 19.72 -2.07 -17.75
CA LEU A 460 19.93 -3.41 -17.20
C LEU A 460 19.59 -3.48 -15.71
N TYR A 461 19.97 -2.45 -14.94
CA TYR A 461 19.72 -2.41 -13.49
C TYR A 461 18.33 -1.88 -13.12
N ASN A 462 17.88 -0.81 -13.79
CA ASN A 462 16.70 -0.04 -13.37
C ASN A 462 15.48 -0.26 -14.27
N GLY A 463 15.63 -1.01 -15.37
CA GLY A 463 14.62 -1.12 -16.41
C GLY A 463 14.59 0.09 -17.35
N PHE A 464 13.83 -0.03 -18.43
CA PHE A 464 13.74 1.02 -19.44
C PHE A 464 12.96 2.26 -18.91
N ASN A 465 13.51 3.45 -19.13
CA ASN A 465 12.85 4.74 -18.88
C ASN A 465 12.92 5.61 -20.14
N ARG A 466 11.80 6.26 -20.49
CA ARG A 466 11.70 7.18 -21.65
C ARG A 466 12.71 8.33 -21.59
N SER A 467 13.16 8.73 -20.39
CA SER A 467 14.15 9.79 -20.22
C SER A 467 15.53 9.41 -20.78
N TYR A 468 15.81 8.12 -20.98
CA TYR A 468 17.08 7.62 -21.53
C TYR A 468 17.22 7.81 -23.04
N SER A 469 16.25 8.44 -23.70
CA SER A 469 16.26 8.68 -25.15
C SER A 469 17.41 9.59 -25.60
N GLY A 470 17.82 10.58 -24.79
CA GLY A 470 18.97 11.46 -25.06
C GLY A 470 18.96 12.10 -26.46
N LYS A 471 20.15 12.29 -27.06
CA LYS A 471 20.30 12.80 -28.45
C LYS A 471 19.82 11.82 -29.53
N ASN A 472 19.57 10.56 -29.17
CA ASN A 472 19.26 9.45 -30.07
C ASN A 472 17.76 9.10 -30.12
N GLY A 473 16.90 9.86 -29.44
CA GLY A 473 15.45 9.61 -29.32
C GLY A 473 14.62 9.80 -30.61
N ARG A 474 15.26 9.96 -31.78
CA ARG A 474 14.55 10.22 -33.06
C ARG A 474 14.32 8.99 -33.92
N TYR A 475 14.87 7.82 -33.56
CA TYR A 475 14.69 6.59 -34.34
C TYR A 475 13.36 5.92 -34.00
N GLY A 476 12.46 5.83 -35.00
CA GLY A 476 11.16 5.16 -34.91
C GLY A 476 10.01 6.09 -34.51
N ARG A 477 8.97 6.20 -35.34
CA ARG A 477 7.69 6.79 -34.92
C ARG A 477 7.01 5.83 -33.95
N SER A 478 7.05 6.11 -32.65
CA SER A 478 5.87 5.98 -31.79
C SER A 478 6.14 6.47 -30.37
N SER A 479 5.28 7.35 -29.92
CA SER A 479 5.03 7.68 -28.52
C SER A 479 4.56 6.44 -27.76
N ALA A 480 5.05 6.25 -26.53
CA ALA A 480 4.55 5.24 -25.58
C ALA A 480 3.78 5.91 -24.44
N LYS A 481 2.59 5.38 -24.15
CA LYS A 481 1.98 5.40 -22.82
C LYS A 481 2.27 4.06 -22.16
#